data_AF-D0UTA0-F1
#
_entry.id   AF-D0UTA0-F1
#
_cell.length_a   1.000
_cell.length_b   1.000
_cell.length_c   1.000
_cell.angle_alpha   90.00
_cell.angle_beta   90.00
_cell.angle_gamma   90.00
#
_symmetry.space_group_name_H-M   'P 1'
#
loop_
_entity.id
_entity.type
_entity.pdbx_description
1 polymer ?
#
loop_
_entity_poly.entity_id
_entity_poly.type
_entity_poly.pdbx_seq_one_letter_code
_entity_poly.pdbx_strand_id
1 'polypeptide(L)'
;QICEELELRSRTLIGENGLEAGLAFPTGCSLNHCAAHYTPNAGDPTVLQYDDVCKIDFGTHVNGRIIDCAFTLSFNPKYDKLLEAVREATNTGIKEAGIDVRLCDIGAAVQEVMESYEVDLDGKTYQVKAIRNLNGHSIAPYRIHAGKTVPIVRGGEGTRMEENEFYAIETFGSTGRGY
;
A
#
# COMPACT_ATOMS: atom_id res chain seq x y z
N GLN A 1 2.79 21.33 0.99
CA GLN A 1 2.28 21.42 2.38
C GLN A 1 2.19 20.06 3.07
N ILE A 2 1.26 19.16 2.71
CA ILE A 2 1.09 17.86 3.42
C ILE A 2 2.39 17.03 3.44
N CYS A 3 2.97 16.76 2.28
CA CYS A 3 4.20 15.95 2.20
C CYS A 3 5.38 16.65 2.89
N GLU A 4 5.53 17.96 2.74
CA GLU A 4 6.62 18.72 3.38
C GLU A 4 6.56 18.63 4.92
N GLU A 5 5.38 18.79 5.53
CA GLU A 5 5.23 18.65 6.99
C GLU A 5 5.47 17.21 7.43
N LEU A 6 4.92 16.22 6.71
CA LEU A 6 5.12 14.80 7.02
C LEU A 6 6.61 14.43 6.97
N GLU A 7 7.30 14.84 5.92
CA GLU A 7 8.72 14.54 5.74
C GLU A 7 9.59 15.29 6.74
N LEU A 8 9.27 16.55 7.08
CA LEU A 8 9.96 17.30 8.12
C LEU A 8 9.89 16.56 9.47
N ARG A 9 8.70 16.08 9.84
CA ARG A 9 8.52 15.27 11.05
C ARG A 9 9.26 13.95 10.97
N SER A 10 9.19 13.28 9.83
CA SER A 10 9.85 11.99 9.62
C SER A 10 11.37 12.11 9.74
N ARG A 11 11.99 13.12 9.11
CA ARG A 11 13.44 13.42 9.24
C ARG A 11 13.84 13.73 10.69
N THR A 12 13.00 14.47 11.40
CA THR A 12 13.25 14.82 12.80
C THR A 12 13.22 13.59 13.71
N LEU A 13 12.19 12.75 13.57
CA LEU A 13 11.98 11.58 14.43
C LEU A 13 12.95 10.44 14.13
N ILE A 14 13.35 10.26 12.86
CA ILE A 14 14.32 9.22 12.48
C ILE A 14 15.76 9.61 12.81
N GLY A 15 16.02 10.90 13.12
CA GLY A 15 17.37 11.41 13.32
C GLY A 15 18.19 11.32 12.03
N GLU A 16 17.69 11.93 10.94
CA GLU A 16 18.28 11.83 9.60
C GLU A 16 19.81 12.06 9.62
N ASN A 17 20.56 11.09 9.10
CA ASN A 17 22.02 11.08 9.05
C ASN A 17 22.52 10.41 7.77
N GLY A 18 22.55 11.15 6.67
CA GLY A 18 23.02 10.66 5.37
C GLY A 18 22.32 9.37 4.96
N LEU A 19 23.10 8.30 4.74
CA LEU A 19 22.57 6.97 4.38
C LEU A 19 22.38 6.04 5.60
N GLU A 20 22.77 6.47 6.80
CA GLU A 20 22.63 5.65 8.02
C GLU A 20 21.20 5.73 8.56
N ALA A 21 20.52 6.86 8.46
CA ALA A 21 19.12 7.01 8.87
C ALA A 21 18.43 8.08 8.01
N GLY A 22 17.20 7.82 7.57
CA GLY A 22 16.50 8.76 6.69
C GLY A 22 15.17 8.25 6.16
N LEU A 23 14.67 8.95 5.14
CA LEU A 23 13.46 8.56 4.41
C LEU A 23 13.83 7.53 3.34
N ALA A 24 13.12 6.40 3.31
CA ALA A 24 13.42 5.31 2.38
C ALA A 24 12.94 5.58 0.95
N PHE A 25 11.83 6.29 0.82
CA PHE A 25 11.22 6.69 -0.44
C PHE A 25 10.32 7.92 -0.22
N PRO A 26 9.92 8.64 -1.29
CA PRO A 26 9.10 9.85 -1.18
C PRO A 26 7.73 9.60 -0.52
N THR A 27 7.14 10.64 0.07
CA THR A 27 5.78 10.54 0.61
C THR A 27 4.76 10.49 -0.53
N GLY A 28 4.21 9.31 -0.79
CA GLY A 28 3.05 9.12 -1.64
C GLY A 28 1.79 9.72 -1.01
N CYS A 29 1.03 10.45 -1.81
CA CYS A 29 -0.26 11.05 -1.43
C CYS A 29 -1.27 10.91 -2.59
N SER A 30 -1.29 9.73 -3.20
CA SER A 30 -2.05 9.48 -4.44
C SER A 30 -3.55 9.69 -4.19
N LEU A 31 -4.22 10.44 -5.06
CA LEU A 31 -5.62 10.84 -4.89
C LEU A 31 -6.55 10.02 -5.79
N ASN A 32 -7.68 9.60 -5.23
CA ASN A 32 -8.81 9.03 -5.94
C ASN A 32 -8.41 7.82 -6.81
N HIS A 33 -8.58 7.91 -8.12
CA HIS A 33 -8.30 6.84 -9.09
C HIS A 33 -6.79 6.54 -9.25
N CYS A 34 -5.90 7.45 -8.83
CA CYS A 34 -4.46 7.19 -8.80
C CYS A 34 -4.13 6.36 -7.56
N ALA A 35 -3.70 5.11 -7.73
CA ALA A 35 -3.53 4.17 -6.62
C ALA A 35 -2.23 4.41 -5.83
N ALA A 36 -1.11 4.66 -6.51
CA ALA A 36 0.22 4.76 -5.91
C ALA A 36 1.15 5.68 -6.74
N HIS A 37 2.31 5.99 -6.17
CA HIS A 37 3.45 6.69 -6.80
C HIS A 37 3.22 8.14 -7.23
N TYR A 38 2.13 8.79 -6.82
CA TYR A 38 2.01 10.24 -6.92
C TYR A 38 2.51 10.92 -5.64
N THR A 39 3.40 11.89 -5.84
CA THR A 39 3.80 12.91 -4.87
C THR A 39 3.96 14.24 -5.62
N PRO A 40 3.59 15.40 -5.03
CA PRO A 40 3.59 16.65 -5.76
C PRO A 40 5.02 17.09 -6.13
N ASN A 41 5.20 17.52 -7.38
CA ASN A 41 6.38 18.25 -7.79
C ASN A 41 6.26 19.74 -7.42
N ALA A 42 7.36 20.49 -7.54
CA ALA A 42 7.35 21.94 -7.35
C ALA A 42 6.31 22.61 -8.26
N GLY A 43 5.45 23.44 -7.67
CA GLY A 43 4.40 24.16 -8.38
C GLY A 43 3.10 23.37 -8.60
N ASP A 44 2.99 22.14 -8.09
CA ASP A 44 1.72 21.41 -8.10
C ASP A 44 0.67 22.14 -7.24
N PRO A 45 -0.43 22.65 -7.84
CA PRO A 45 -1.43 23.43 -7.12
C PRO A 45 -2.53 22.56 -6.50
N THR A 46 -2.40 21.22 -6.54
CA THR A 46 -3.43 20.29 -6.08
C THR A 46 -3.72 20.50 -4.59
N VAL A 47 -5.01 20.63 -4.28
CA VAL A 47 -5.52 20.78 -2.91
C VAL A 47 -6.37 19.58 -2.57
N LEU A 48 -6.10 18.94 -1.44
CA LEU A 48 -6.90 17.84 -0.90
C LEU A 48 -8.33 18.32 -0.60
N GLN A 49 -9.33 17.61 -1.12
CA GLN A 49 -10.75 17.92 -0.98
C GLN A 49 -11.44 17.00 0.03
N TYR A 50 -12.66 17.37 0.43
CA TYR A 50 -13.47 16.58 1.37
C TYR A 50 -13.81 15.17 0.84
N ASP A 51 -14.11 15.05 -0.45
CA ASP A 51 -14.48 13.79 -1.10
C ASP A 51 -13.29 12.99 -1.63
N ASP A 52 -12.05 13.43 -1.37
CA ASP A 52 -10.87 12.72 -1.83
C ASP A 52 -10.58 11.46 -0.99
N VAL A 53 -10.12 10.43 -1.68
CA VAL A 53 -9.51 9.23 -1.08
C VAL A 53 -8.01 9.29 -1.31
N CYS A 54 -7.27 9.70 -0.27
CA CYS A 54 -5.83 9.93 -0.32
C CYS A 54 -5.08 8.76 0.30
N LYS A 55 -4.15 8.13 -0.44
CA LYS A 55 -3.29 7.08 0.09
C LYS A 55 -1.99 7.73 0.56
N ILE A 56 -1.76 7.74 1.88
CA ILE A 56 -0.53 8.21 2.50
C ILE A 56 0.40 7.00 2.65
N ASP A 57 1.49 7.03 1.91
CA ASP A 57 2.44 5.94 1.80
C ASP A 57 3.85 6.51 1.90
N PHE A 58 4.59 6.17 2.94
CA PHE A 58 5.90 6.75 3.19
C PHE A 58 6.80 5.77 3.93
N GLY A 59 8.10 5.89 3.66
CA GLY A 59 9.08 4.97 4.20
C GLY A 59 10.15 5.64 5.03
N THR A 60 10.64 4.91 6.04
CA THR A 60 11.82 5.28 6.83
C THR A 60 12.83 4.15 6.80
N HIS A 61 14.10 4.44 7.08
CA HIS A 61 15.09 3.41 7.27
C HIS A 61 16.15 3.76 8.32
N VAL A 62 16.75 2.71 8.89
CA VAL A 62 18.01 2.78 9.64
C VAL A 62 18.95 1.70 9.11
N ASN A 63 20.15 2.08 8.70
CA ASN A 63 21.16 1.23 8.06
C ASN A 63 20.59 0.38 6.92
N GLY A 64 19.75 1.02 6.10
CA GLY A 64 19.07 0.40 4.96
C GLY A 64 17.95 -0.57 5.32
N ARG A 65 17.62 -0.76 6.61
CA ARG A 65 16.45 -1.55 7.04
C ARG A 65 15.20 -0.68 6.88
N ILE A 66 14.49 -0.91 5.79
CA ILE A 66 13.36 -0.09 5.37
C ILE A 66 12.09 -0.55 6.07
N ILE A 67 11.31 0.42 6.56
CA ILE A 67 9.89 0.25 6.85
C ILE A 67 9.12 0.87 5.69
N ASP A 68 8.27 0.05 5.09
CA ASP A 68 7.30 0.41 4.07
C ASP A 68 5.91 0.19 4.67
N CYS A 69 5.13 1.27 4.81
CA CYS A 69 3.84 1.23 5.46
C CYS A 69 2.96 2.38 4.96
N ALA A 70 1.70 2.04 4.68
CA ALA A 70 0.73 2.97 4.13
C ALA A 70 -0.61 2.88 4.83
N PHE A 71 -1.39 3.96 4.72
CA PHE A 71 -2.80 3.98 5.10
C PHE A 71 -3.60 4.89 4.16
N THR A 72 -4.92 4.74 4.19
CA THR A 72 -5.83 5.60 3.41
C THR A 72 -6.51 6.61 4.32
N LEU A 73 -6.50 7.88 3.89
CA LEU A 73 -7.19 9.01 4.49
C LEU A 73 -8.42 9.35 3.64
N SER A 74 -9.59 9.40 4.29
CA SER A 74 -10.82 9.94 3.72
C SER A 74 -11.56 10.74 4.79
N PHE A 75 -12.20 11.85 4.39
CA PHE A 75 -13.05 12.64 5.29
C PHE A 75 -14.53 12.31 5.17
N ASN A 76 -14.97 11.86 3.99
CA ASN A 76 -16.33 11.44 3.75
C ASN A 76 -16.52 9.96 4.16
N PRO A 77 -17.41 9.65 5.13
CA PRO A 77 -17.65 8.28 5.59
C PRO A 77 -18.25 7.36 4.51
N LYS A 78 -18.68 7.88 3.36
CA LYS A 78 -19.14 7.05 2.24
C LYS A 78 -18.09 6.02 1.78
N TYR A 79 -16.81 6.28 2.05
CA TYR A 79 -15.72 5.36 1.70
C TYR A 79 -15.35 4.37 2.80
N ASP A 80 -15.94 4.43 4.00
CA ASP A 80 -15.51 3.63 5.16
C ASP A 80 -15.50 2.13 4.85
N LYS A 81 -16.54 1.64 4.18
CA LYS A 81 -16.64 0.22 3.79
C LYS A 81 -15.63 -0.20 2.73
N LEU A 82 -15.20 0.72 1.87
CA LEU A 82 -14.11 0.47 0.92
C LEU A 82 -12.76 0.39 1.66
N LEU A 83 -12.52 1.30 2.61
CA LEU A 83 -11.32 1.28 3.45
C LEU A 83 -11.27 0.03 4.34
N GLU A 84 -12.41 -0.41 4.86
CA GLU A 84 -12.56 -1.66 5.61
C GLU A 84 -12.20 -2.87 4.76
N ALA A 85 -12.76 -3.00 3.55
CA ALA A 85 -12.46 -4.08 2.62
C ALA A 85 -10.95 -4.24 2.36
N VAL A 86 -10.28 -3.12 2.05
CA VAL A 86 -8.83 -3.12 1.78
C VAL A 86 -8.02 -3.43 3.03
N ARG A 87 -8.43 -2.91 4.19
CA ARG A 87 -7.76 -3.18 5.46
C ARG A 87 -7.85 -4.66 5.84
N GLU A 88 -9.03 -5.26 5.69
CA GLU A 88 -9.21 -6.70 5.96
C GLU A 88 -8.46 -7.58 4.96
N ALA A 89 -8.45 -7.22 3.68
CA ALA A 89 -7.66 -7.91 2.68
C ALA A 89 -6.16 -7.85 2.98
N THR A 90 -5.62 -6.69 3.37
CA THR A 90 -4.23 -6.55 3.82
C THR A 90 -3.94 -7.39 5.06
N ASN A 91 -4.80 -7.33 6.08
CA ASN A 91 -4.64 -8.14 7.30
C ASN A 91 -4.71 -9.65 7.01
N THR A 92 -5.53 -10.06 6.04
CA THR A 92 -5.56 -11.44 5.55
C THR A 92 -4.24 -11.80 4.91
N GLY A 93 -3.69 -10.97 4.03
CA GLY A 93 -2.36 -11.19 3.46
C GLY A 93 -1.26 -11.32 4.52
N ILE A 94 -1.30 -10.48 5.57
CA ILE A 94 -0.35 -10.55 6.70
C ILE A 94 -0.51 -11.86 7.47
N LYS A 95 -1.75 -12.29 7.73
CA LYS A 95 -2.05 -13.52 8.47
C LYS A 95 -1.64 -14.77 7.69
N GLU A 96 -1.83 -14.77 6.38
CA GLU A 96 -1.49 -15.90 5.50
C GLU A 96 0.01 -15.95 5.18
N ALA A 97 0.75 -14.85 5.36
CA ALA A 97 2.19 -14.81 5.14
C ALA A 97 2.95 -15.66 6.17
N GLY A 98 3.97 -16.39 5.71
CA GLY A 98 4.81 -17.22 6.56
C GLY A 98 5.87 -17.99 5.78
N ILE A 99 6.86 -18.51 6.49
CA ILE A 99 7.90 -19.37 5.89
C ILE A 99 7.24 -20.54 5.18
N ASP A 100 7.75 -20.89 4.00
CA ASP A 100 7.25 -21.94 3.10
C ASP A 100 5.89 -21.69 2.45
N VAL A 101 5.21 -20.58 2.76
CA VAL A 101 3.95 -20.19 2.11
C VAL A 101 4.22 -19.79 0.67
N ARG A 102 3.37 -20.27 -0.26
CA ARG A 102 3.44 -19.87 -1.66
C ARG A 102 2.81 -18.49 -1.84
N LEU A 103 3.50 -17.62 -2.57
CA LEU A 103 3.05 -16.25 -2.81
C LEU A 103 1.68 -16.20 -3.51
N CYS A 104 1.40 -17.13 -4.43
CA CYS A 104 0.10 -17.23 -5.10
C CYS A 104 -1.06 -17.60 -4.15
N ASP A 105 -0.80 -18.31 -3.05
CA ASP A 105 -1.84 -18.65 -2.07
C ASP A 105 -2.27 -17.41 -1.28
N ILE A 106 -1.30 -16.56 -0.91
CA ILE A 106 -1.56 -15.25 -0.28
C ILE A 106 -2.42 -14.39 -1.21
N GLY A 107 -2.06 -14.30 -2.49
CA GLY A 107 -2.84 -13.54 -3.46
C GLY A 107 -4.27 -14.05 -3.67
N ALA A 108 -4.47 -15.36 -3.59
CA ALA A 108 -5.81 -15.94 -3.65
C ALA A 108 -6.66 -15.58 -2.41
N ALA A 109 -6.09 -15.68 -1.21
CA ALA A 109 -6.77 -15.35 0.04
C ALA A 109 -7.10 -13.85 0.14
N VAL A 110 -6.15 -12.98 -0.23
CA VAL A 110 -6.36 -11.53 -0.31
C VAL A 110 -7.52 -11.20 -1.27
N GLN A 111 -7.55 -11.82 -2.44
CA GLN A 111 -8.61 -11.57 -3.41
C GLN A 111 -9.97 -12.04 -2.91
N GLU A 112 -10.04 -13.22 -2.28
CA GLU A 112 -11.28 -13.77 -1.73
C GLU A 112 -11.90 -12.80 -0.72
N VAL A 113 -11.11 -12.28 0.21
CA VAL A 113 -11.58 -11.30 1.20
C VAL A 113 -11.89 -9.96 0.55
N MET A 114 -11.05 -9.45 -0.35
CA MET A 114 -11.32 -8.17 -1.02
C MET A 114 -12.63 -8.20 -1.81
N GLU A 115 -12.86 -9.27 -2.58
CA GLU A 115 -14.00 -9.40 -3.48
C GLU A 115 -15.27 -9.90 -2.77
N SER A 116 -15.21 -10.24 -1.48
CA SER A 116 -16.41 -10.48 -0.67
C SER A 116 -17.14 -9.20 -0.25
N TYR A 117 -16.52 -8.04 -0.45
CA TYR A 117 -17.08 -6.74 -0.10
C TYR A 117 -17.84 -6.09 -1.28
N GLU A 118 -19.00 -5.54 -0.95
CA GLU A 118 -19.77 -4.63 -1.81
C GLU A 118 -19.90 -3.26 -1.14
N VAL A 119 -19.74 -2.19 -1.91
CA VAL A 119 -19.84 -0.80 -1.44
C VAL A 119 -20.82 -0.01 -2.30
N ASP A 120 -21.62 0.85 -1.66
CA ASP A 120 -22.53 1.78 -2.32
C ASP A 120 -21.93 3.18 -2.32
N LEU A 121 -21.60 3.69 -3.51
CA LEU A 121 -21.06 5.04 -3.68
C LEU A 121 -21.97 5.81 -4.63
N ASP A 122 -22.53 6.91 -4.14
CA ASP A 122 -23.32 7.87 -4.92
C ASP A 122 -24.46 7.19 -5.71
N GLY A 123 -25.16 6.25 -5.06
CA GLY A 123 -26.30 5.53 -5.63
C GLY A 123 -25.95 4.36 -6.56
N LYS A 124 -24.68 3.96 -6.61
CA LYS A 124 -24.21 2.81 -7.38
C LYS A 124 -23.44 1.82 -6.52
N THR A 125 -23.82 0.55 -6.61
CA THR A 125 -23.14 -0.57 -5.94
C THR A 125 -21.95 -1.04 -6.76
N TYR A 126 -20.85 -1.34 -6.07
CA TYR A 126 -19.64 -1.91 -6.62
C TYR A 126 -19.19 -3.09 -5.77
N GLN A 127 -18.89 -4.22 -6.41
CA GLN A 127 -17.99 -5.20 -5.81
C GLN A 127 -16.58 -4.59 -5.81
N VAL A 128 -15.88 -4.63 -4.66
CA VAL A 128 -14.51 -4.15 -4.56
C VAL A 128 -13.59 -5.09 -5.34
N LYS A 129 -12.72 -4.54 -6.19
CA LYS A 129 -11.79 -5.33 -7.00
C LYS A 129 -10.35 -5.06 -6.61
N ALA A 130 -9.56 -6.12 -6.45
CA ALA A 130 -8.12 -5.99 -6.32
C ALA A 130 -7.51 -5.40 -7.61
N ILE A 131 -6.54 -4.48 -7.47
CA ILE A 131 -5.80 -3.92 -8.62
C ILE A 131 -4.75 -4.93 -9.06
N ARG A 132 -5.06 -5.74 -10.09
CA ARG A 132 -4.35 -6.99 -10.40
C ARG A 132 -2.88 -6.85 -10.84
N ASN A 133 -2.44 -5.65 -11.19
CA ASN A 133 -1.08 -5.29 -11.60
C ASN A 133 -0.30 -4.52 -10.52
N LEU A 134 -0.87 -4.36 -9.31
CA LEU A 134 -0.16 -3.91 -8.12
C LEU A 134 0.01 -5.09 -7.16
N ASN A 135 1.10 -5.09 -6.41
CA ASN A 135 1.55 -6.23 -5.63
C ASN A 135 2.34 -5.73 -4.41
N GLY A 136 2.35 -6.51 -3.34
CA GLY A 136 3.39 -6.37 -2.32
C GLY A 136 4.73 -6.91 -2.80
N HIS A 137 5.76 -6.85 -1.97
CA HIS A 137 7.11 -7.22 -2.40
C HIS A 137 8.05 -7.55 -1.25
N SER A 138 9.07 -8.37 -1.55
CA SER A 138 10.22 -8.53 -0.66
C SER A 138 11.03 -7.24 -0.56
N ILE A 139 11.64 -6.98 0.60
CA ILE A 139 12.51 -5.84 0.91
C ILE A 139 13.89 -6.38 1.34
N ALA A 140 14.95 -5.70 0.94
CA ALA A 140 16.32 -5.96 1.37
C ALA A 140 17.04 -4.66 1.78
N PRO A 141 18.21 -4.73 2.43
CA PRO A 141 18.96 -3.52 2.80
C PRO A 141 19.14 -2.57 1.62
N TYR A 142 18.67 -1.32 1.78
CA TYR A 142 18.72 -0.26 0.76
C TYR A 142 18.00 -0.60 -0.56
N ARG A 143 17.13 -1.61 -0.56
CA ARG A 143 16.42 -2.08 -1.76
C ARG A 143 14.96 -2.34 -1.44
N ILE A 144 14.12 -1.38 -1.78
CA ILE A 144 12.66 -1.42 -1.55
C ILE A 144 12.02 -2.65 -2.21
N HIS A 145 12.32 -2.92 -3.49
CA HIS A 145 11.87 -4.12 -4.18
C HIS A 145 13.04 -5.11 -4.40
N ALA A 146 13.11 -6.15 -3.57
CA ALA A 146 14.21 -7.11 -3.54
C ALA A 146 14.10 -8.27 -4.55
N GLY A 147 12.98 -8.41 -5.25
CA GLY A 147 12.83 -9.31 -6.40
C GLY A 147 11.63 -10.25 -6.36
N LYS A 148 11.11 -10.61 -5.17
CA LYS A 148 9.85 -11.36 -5.05
C LYS A 148 8.67 -10.40 -4.97
N THR A 149 7.58 -10.74 -5.64
CA THR A 149 6.31 -10.00 -5.63
C THR A 149 5.22 -10.81 -4.95
N VAL A 150 4.46 -10.18 -4.06
CA VAL A 150 3.33 -10.78 -3.35
C VAL A 150 2.05 -10.42 -4.12
N PRO A 151 1.45 -11.34 -4.88
CA PRO A 151 0.25 -11.05 -5.64
C PRO A 151 -0.92 -10.73 -4.69
N ILE A 152 -1.89 -9.97 -5.19
CA ILE A 152 -3.16 -9.67 -4.48
C ILE A 152 -4.39 -10.21 -5.23
N VAL A 153 -4.13 -11.05 -6.24
CA VAL A 153 -5.13 -11.80 -7.00
C VAL A 153 -4.69 -13.25 -7.09
N ARG A 154 -5.65 -14.16 -7.24
CA ARG A 154 -5.37 -15.56 -7.54
C ARG A 154 -4.56 -15.69 -8.83
N GLY A 155 -3.72 -16.72 -8.87
CA GLY A 155 -2.76 -16.93 -9.96
C GLY A 155 -1.36 -16.46 -9.57
N GLY A 156 -0.45 -16.46 -10.52
CA GLY A 156 0.96 -16.19 -10.28
C GLY A 156 1.79 -17.45 -10.00
N GLU A 157 3.05 -17.23 -9.63
CA GLU A 157 4.05 -18.28 -9.47
C GLU A 157 3.95 -18.95 -8.09
N GLY A 158 4.29 -20.25 -8.03
CA GLY A 158 4.36 -21.03 -6.79
C GLY A 158 5.61 -20.77 -5.95
N THR A 159 6.29 -19.65 -6.16
CA THR A 159 7.45 -19.19 -5.38
C THR A 159 7.06 -19.08 -3.90
N ARG A 160 7.96 -19.46 -3.00
CA ARG A 160 7.70 -19.47 -1.56
C ARG A 160 8.41 -18.33 -0.85
N MET A 161 7.81 -17.87 0.23
CA MET A 161 8.49 -17.07 1.25
C MET A 161 9.53 -17.94 1.97
N GLU A 162 10.70 -17.36 2.21
CA GLU A 162 11.83 -18.03 2.86
C GLU A 162 12.11 -17.40 4.23
N GLU A 163 12.76 -18.16 5.11
CA GLU A 163 13.20 -17.68 6.41
C GLU A 163 14.09 -16.44 6.26
N ASN A 164 13.93 -15.47 7.16
CA ASN A 164 14.69 -14.20 7.23
C ASN A 164 14.45 -13.22 6.08
N GLU A 165 13.47 -13.45 5.21
CA GLU A 165 13.01 -12.44 4.27
C GLU A 165 12.12 -11.38 4.96
N PHE A 166 12.14 -10.17 4.43
CA PHE A 166 11.27 -9.08 4.85
C PHE A 166 10.32 -8.71 3.71
N TYR A 167 9.07 -8.41 4.00
CA TYR A 167 8.06 -8.14 2.99
C TYR A 167 7.21 -6.91 3.34
N ALA A 168 6.92 -6.10 2.35
CA ALA A 168 5.76 -5.21 2.34
C ALA A 168 4.54 -6.04 1.91
N ILE A 169 3.54 -6.13 2.77
CA ILE A 169 2.24 -6.70 2.45
C ILE A 169 1.25 -5.56 2.28
N GLU A 170 0.94 -5.26 1.03
CA GLU A 170 0.07 -4.15 0.64
C GLU A 170 -0.99 -4.67 -0.33
N THR A 171 -2.19 -4.10 -0.23
CA THR A 171 -3.31 -4.45 -1.10
C THR A 171 -4.04 -3.19 -1.55
N PHE A 172 -4.63 -3.26 -2.75
CA PHE A 172 -5.27 -2.12 -3.38
C PHE A 172 -6.65 -2.52 -3.88
N GLY A 173 -7.68 -1.94 -3.29
CA GLY A 173 -9.07 -2.09 -3.73
C GLY A 173 -9.50 -0.95 -4.64
N SER A 174 -10.27 -1.27 -5.68
CA SER A 174 -10.77 -0.32 -6.66
C SER A 174 -12.24 -0.58 -7.00
N THR A 175 -12.99 0.50 -7.20
CA THR A 175 -14.33 0.47 -7.81
C THR A 175 -14.29 0.59 -9.34
N GLY A 176 -13.09 0.73 -9.91
CA GLY A 176 -12.84 0.83 -11.34
C GLY A 176 -12.61 -0.53 -12.02
N ARG A 177 -11.62 -0.59 -12.92
CA ARG A 177 -11.29 -1.81 -13.68
C ARG A 177 -10.43 -2.81 -12.91
N GLY A 178 -9.91 -2.44 -11.74
CA GLY A 178 -8.94 -3.25 -10.99
C GLY A 178 -7.65 -3.47 -11.79
N TYR A 179 -7.13 -2.42 -12.43
CA TYR A 179 -5.89 -2.40 -13.21
C TYR A 179 -5.34 -0.97 -13.33
#